data_AF-A0A1Y4I8T5-F1
#
_entry.id   AF-A0A1Y4I8T5-F1
#
_cell.length_a   1.000
_cell.length_b   1.000
_cell.length_c   1.000
_cell.angle_alpha   90.00
_cell.angle_beta   90.00
_cell.angle_gamma   90.00
#
_symmetry.space_group_name_H-M   'P 1'
#
loop_
_entity.id
_entity.type
_entity.pdbx_description
1 polymer ?
#
loop_
_entity_poly.entity_id
_entity_poly.type
_entity_poly.pdbx_seq_one_letter_code
_entity_poly.pdbx_strand_id
1 'polypeptide(L)'
;MIRDDYTAWDECPDIDNCELIQSFLELVDSMVKDIQHLKAETVKARYELSQKLDPEHQCTTGADILSDLDTPHYDNLAYQEYMRIYYDGGDPMSFKEHVDSMIRIAQGQDDDRY
;
A
#
# COMPACT_ATOMS: atom_id res chain seq x y z
N MET A 1 -32.25 -11.41 4.64
CA MET A 1 -31.77 -11.40 6.04
C MET A 1 -30.65 -12.42 6.09
N ILE A 2 -29.40 -11.96 6.01
CA ILE A 2 -28.25 -12.82 6.31
C ILE A 2 -28.35 -13.08 7.82
N ARG A 3 -28.32 -14.35 8.18
CA ARG A 3 -28.42 -14.84 9.56
C ARG A 3 -27.25 -14.27 10.38
N ASP A 4 -27.46 -13.82 11.61
CA ASP A 4 -26.42 -13.23 12.48
C ASP A 4 -25.25 -14.20 12.76
N ASP A 5 -25.47 -15.49 12.49
CA ASP A 5 -24.54 -16.61 12.61
C ASP A 5 -23.86 -16.99 11.27
N TYR A 6 -24.14 -16.28 10.18
CA TYR A 6 -23.49 -16.52 8.89
C TYR A 6 -22.06 -15.97 8.90
N THR A 7 -21.09 -16.86 8.82
CA THR A 7 -19.69 -16.50 8.62
C THR A 7 -19.26 -16.86 7.21
N ALA A 8 -18.37 -16.07 6.60
CA ALA A 8 -17.88 -16.35 5.24
C ALA A 8 -17.26 -17.76 5.10
N TRP A 9 -16.78 -18.34 6.21
CA TRP A 9 -16.22 -19.69 6.28
C TRP A 9 -17.28 -20.79 6.09
N ASP A 10 -18.57 -20.50 6.30
CA ASP A 10 -19.68 -21.43 6.05
C ASP A 10 -19.91 -21.72 4.56
N GLU A 11 -19.38 -20.87 3.66
CA GLU A 11 -19.38 -21.10 2.20
C GLU A 11 -18.32 -22.12 1.75
N CYS A 12 -17.35 -22.43 2.62
CA CYS A 12 -16.19 -23.28 2.31
C CYS A 12 -16.07 -24.46 3.28
N PRO A 13 -17.06 -25.36 3.36
CA PRO A 13 -17.12 -26.40 4.39
C PRO A 13 -16.00 -27.45 4.32
N ASP A 14 -15.35 -27.58 3.16
CA ASP A 14 -14.31 -28.59 2.90
C ASP A 14 -12.88 -28.04 3.01
N ILE A 15 -12.69 -26.73 3.23
CA ILE A 15 -11.36 -26.10 3.27
C ILE A 15 -10.81 -26.13 4.71
N ASP A 16 -9.54 -26.52 4.85
CA ASP A 16 -8.84 -26.33 6.13
C ASP A 16 -8.75 -24.83 6.41
N ASN A 17 -9.29 -24.39 7.55
CA ASN A 17 -9.25 -23.01 8.00
C ASN A 17 -7.82 -22.44 7.96
N CYS A 18 -6.79 -23.26 8.16
CA CYS A 18 -5.39 -22.83 8.06
C CYS A 18 -4.99 -22.45 6.63
N GLU A 19 -5.36 -23.25 5.62
CA GLU A 19 -5.06 -22.98 4.21
C GLU A 19 -5.79 -21.72 3.72
N LEU A 20 -7.03 -21.52 4.17
CA LEU A 20 -7.81 -20.34 3.81
C LEU A 20 -7.25 -19.06 4.45
N ILE A 21 -6.84 -19.13 5.73
CA ILE A 21 -6.16 -18.02 6.41
C ILE A 21 -4.86 -17.67 5.68
N GLN A 22 -4.05 -18.66 5.31
CA GLN A 22 -2.83 -18.43 4.54
C GLN A 22 -3.15 -17.74 3.21
N SER A 23 -4.14 -18.23 2.46
CA SER A 23 -4.54 -17.65 1.18
C SER A 23 -5.01 -16.20 1.31
N PHE A 24 -5.74 -15.87 2.39
CA PHE A 24 -6.13 -14.49 2.67
C PHE A 24 -4.94 -13.60 2.99
N LEU A 25 -3.96 -14.09 3.76
CA LEU A 25 -2.75 -13.32 4.06
C LEU A 25 -1.90 -13.09 2.79
N GLU A 26 -1.78 -14.08 1.90
CA GLU A 26 -1.12 -13.92 0.59
C GLU A 26 -1.81 -12.87 -0.29
N LEU A 27 -3.15 -12.85 -0.28
CA LEU A 27 -3.93 -11.84 -0.98
C LEU A 27 -3.71 -10.44 -0.37
N VAL A 28 -3.74 -10.32 0.96
CA VAL A 28 -3.47 -9.04 1.65
C VAL A 28 -2.06 -8.53 1.30
N ASP A 29 -1.06 -9.41 1.29
CA ASP A 29 0.31 -9.07 0.88
C ASP A 29 0.38 -8.54 -0.56
N SER A 30 -0.31 -9.21 -1.48
CA SER A 30 -0.40 -8.80 -2.87
C SER A 30 -1.07 -7.42 -3.00
N MET A 31 -2.18 -7.20 -2.29
CA MET A 31 -2.87 -5.90 -2.28
C MET A 31 -2.01 -4.78 -1.69
N VAL A 32 -1.19 -5.06 -0.67
CA VAL A 32 -0.23 -4.09 -0.13
C VAL A 32 0.80 -3.70 -1.18
N LYS A 33 1.32 -4.64 -1.94
CA LYS A 33 2.25 -4.38 -3.06
C LYS A 33 1.59 -3.58 -4.18
N ASP A 34 0.35 -3.89 -4.53
CA ASP A 34 -0.43 -3.12 -5.50
C ASP A 34 -0.61 -1.67 -5.05
N ILE A 35 -0.90 -1.44 -3.76
CA ILE A 35 -0.99 -0.09 -3.19
C ILE A 35 0.36 0.63 -3.25
N GLN A 36 1.48 -0.05 -2.97
CA GLN A 36 2.82 0.54 -3.10
C GLN A 36 3.09 0.98 -4.55
N HIS A 37 2.73 0.15 -5.53
CA HIS A 37 2.86 0.47 -6.95
C HIS A 37 1.96 1.67 -7.34
N LEU A 38 0.69 1.68 -6.91
CA LEU A 38 -0.22 2.81 -7.17
C LEU A 38 0.28 4.13 -6.57
N LYS A 39 0.91 4.08 -5.39
CA LYS A 39 1.57 5.25 -4.79
C LYS A 39 2.73 5.72 -5.66
N ALA A 40 3.58 4.81 -6.14
CA ALA A 40 4.69 5.11 -7.04
C ALA A 40 4.21 5.86 -8.29
N GLU A 41 3.19 5.32 -8.97
CA GLU A 41 2.60 5.93 -10.16
C GLU A 41 1.94 7.29 -9.85
N THR A 42 1.33 7.45 -8.67
CA THR A 42 0.76 8.73 -8.23
C THR A 42 1.86 9.77 -8.03
N VAL A 43 2.96 9.42 -7.36
CA VAL A 43 4.12 10.30 -7.17
C VAL A 43 4.71 10.70 -8.52
N LYS A 44 4.89 9.74 -9.42
CA LYS A 44 5.41 9.97 -10.78
C LYS A 44 4.52 10.94 -11.56
N ALA A 45 3.21 10.71 -11.56
CA ALA A 45 2.25 11.60 -12.23
C ALA A 45 2.24 13.02 -11.64
N ARG A 46 2.32 13.16 -10.31
CA ARG A 46 2.42 14.47 -9.63
C ARG A 46 3.72 15.19 -9.99
N TYR A 47 4.84 14.47 -10.03
CA TYR A 47 6.11 15.01 -10.49
C TYR A 47 6.01 15.50 -11.95
N GLU A 48 5.55 14.66 -12.88
CA GLU A 48 5.41 15.05 -14.30
C GLU A 48 4.46 16.24 -14.51
N LEU A 49 3.40 16.34 -13.71
CA LEU A 49 2.50 17.48 -13.72
C LEU A 49 3.20 18.74 -13.24
N SER A 50 4.01 18.65 -12.16
CA SER A 50 4.78 19.78 -11.63
C SER A 50 5.71 20.39 -12.68
N GLN A 51 6.28 19.55 -13.56
CA GLN A 51 7.16 20.00 -14.65
C GLN A 51 6.43 20.74 -15.78
N LYS A 52 5.10 20.59 -15.88
CA LYS A 52 4.25 21.22 -16.91
C LYS A 52 3.55 22.48 -16.41
N LEU A 53 3.58 22.77 -15.11
CA LEU A 53 3.00 23.98 -14.54
C LEU A 53 3.86 25.20 -14.92
N ASP A 54 3.18 26.31 -15.24
CA ASP A 54 3.85 27.59 -15.53
C ASP A 54 4.71 28.04 -14.34
N PRO A 55 5.80 28.80 -14.57
CA PRO A 55 6.68 29.28 -13.50
C PRO A 55 5.97 30.04 -12.37
N GLU A 56 4.82 30.67 -12.65
CA GLU A 56 3.99 31.36 -11.65
C GLU A 56 3.23 30.39 -10.72
N HIS A 57 3.09 29.12 -11.13
CA HIS A 57 2.42 28.04 -10.40
C HIS A 57 3.41 26.92 -9.97
N GLN A 58 4.71 27.06 -10.25
CA GLN A 58 5.79 26.11 -9.90
C GLN A 58 6.14 26.06 -8.40
N CYS A 59 5.20 26.40 -7.51
CA CYS A 59 5.40 26.23 -6.07
C CYS A 59 5.14 24.79 -5.59
N THR A 60 4.93 23.82 -6.48
CA THR A 60 4.84 22.40 -6.09
C THR A 60 6.20 21.92 -5.58
N THR A 61 6.31 21.78 -4.27
CA THR A 61 7.49 21.25 -3.60
C THR A 61 7.49 19.72 -3.63
N GLY A 62 8.64 19.09 -3.38
CA GLY A 62 8.69 17.63 -3.20
C GLY A 62 7.81 17.14 -2.05
N ALA A 63 7.54 17.98 -1.05
CA ALA A 63 6.59 17.67 0.02
C ALA A 63 5.15 17.61 -0.49
N ASP A 64 4.77 18.47 -1.44
CA ASP A 64 3.42 18.45 -2.05
C ASP A 64 3.23 17.23 -2.96
N ILE A 65 4.30 16.76 -3.61
CA ILE A 65 4.27 15.54 -4.41
C ILE A 65 4.01 14.32 -3.49
N LEU A 66 4.65 14.30 -2.31
CA LEU A 66 4.62 13.18 -1.37
C LEU A 66 3.47 13.24 -0.34
N SER A 67 2.70 14.33 -0.28
CA SER A 67 1.65 14.49 0.72
C SER A 67 0.45 13.59 0.44
N ASP A 68 -0.26 13.19 1.51
CA ASP A 68 -1.55 12.50 1.44
C ASP A 68 -1.56 11.23 0.56
N LEU A 69 -0.44 10.50 0.54
CA LEU A 69 -0.35 9.20 -0.16
C LEU A 69 -0.90 8.04 0.67
N ASP A 70 -0.97 8.22 1.99
CA ASP A 70 -1.16 7.13 2.94
C ASP A 70 -2.36 7.38 3.85
N THR A 71 -3.23 6.38 3.99
CA THR A 71 -4.14 6.27 5.12
C THR A 71 -3.63 5.16 6.02
N PRO A 72 -3.13 5.48 7.23
CA PRO A 72 -2.60 4.47 8.13
C PRO A 72 -3.67 3.46 8.56
N HIS A 73 -3.33 2.17 8.55
CA HIS A 73 -4.17 1.09 9.06
C HIS A 73 -3.66 0.52 10.39
N TYR A 74 -2.82 1.27 11.13
CA TYR A 74 -2.15 0.79 12.34
C TYR A 74 -3.10 0.29 13.42
N ASP A 75 -4.30 0.86 13.54
CA ASP A 75 -5.29 0.46 14.54
C ASP A 75 -6.15 -0.73 14.10
N ASN A 76 -5.98 -1.22 12.86
CA ASN A 76 -6.72 -2.37 12.36
C ASN A 76 -6.04 -3.67 12.82
N LEU A 77 -6.75 -4.47 13.63
CA LEU A 77 -6.24 -5.72 14.16
C LEU A 77 -5.76 -6.69 13.06
N ALA A 78 -6.49 -6.81 11.95
CA ALA A 78 -6.10 -7.70 10.87
C ALA A 78 -4.79 -7.23 10.20
N TYR A 79 -4.61 -5.92 10.04
CA TYR A 79 -3.36 -5.35 9.52
C TYR A 79 -2.18 -5.57 10.49
N GLN A 80 -2.41 -5.43 11.80
CA GLN A 80 -1.39 -5.73 12.83
C GLN A 80 -0.95 -7.19 12.79
N GLU A 81 -1.90 -8.12 12.70
CA GLU A 81 -1.61 -9.56 12.61
C GLU A 81 -0.88 -9.90 11.31
N TYR A 82 -1.31 -9.32 10.19
CA TYR A 82 -0.61 -9.44 8.90
C TYR A 82 0.86 -8.98 8.99
N MET A 83 1.13 -7.79 9.53
CA MET A 83 2.50 -7.29 9.70
C MET A 83 3.34 -8.22 10.61
N ARG A 84 2.75 -8.71 11.70
CA ARG A 84 3.44 -9.65 12.60
C ARG A 84 3.81 -10.94 11.89
N ILE A 85 2.92 -11.49 11.06
CA ILE A 85 3.10 -12.78 10.41
C ILE A 85 4.05 -12.69 9.20
N TYR A 86 3.88 -11.71 8.31
CA TYR A 86 4.64 -11.62 7.05
C TYR A 86 5.95 -10.86 7.18
N TYR A 87 6.02 -9.92 8.12
CA TYR A 87 7.07 -8.90 8.15
C TYR A 87 7.76 -8.79 9.51
N ASP A 88 7.59 -9.78 10.40
CA ASP A 88 8.15 -9.78 11.77
C ASP A 88 7.80 -8.50 12.55
N GLY A 89 6.59 -7.98 12.33
CA GLY A 89 6.08 -6.75 12.94
C GLY A 89 6.50 -5.46 12.23
N GLY A 90 7.27 -5.55 11.15
CA GLY A 90 7.60 -4.43 10.29
C GLY A 90 6.42 -3.98 9.43
N ASP A 91 6.27 -2.67 9.24
CA ASP A 91 5.27 -2.10 8.32
C ASP A 91 5.86 -1.95 6.91
N PRO A 92 5.35 -2.72 5.92
CA PRO A 92 5.84 -2.63 4.54
C PRO A 92 5.70 -1.24 3.91
N MET A 93 4.75 -0.41 4.36
CA MET A 93 4.62 0.98 3.90
C MET A 93 5.67 1.92 4.50
N SER A 94 6.29 1.52 5.62
CA SER A 94 7.32 2.31 6.31
C SER A 94 8.73 1.80 6.09
N PHE A 95 8.91 0.74 5.29
CA PHE A 95 10.23 0.22 4.99
C PHE A 95 11.09 1.25 4.28
N LYS A 96 12.33 1.37 4.75
CA LYS A 96 13.31 2.33 4.23
C LYS A 96 13.41 2.28 2.72
N GLU A 97 13.39 1.09 2.14
CA GLU A 97 13.57 0.90 0.71
C GLU A 97 12.34 1.38 -0.09
N HIS A 98 11.13 1.24 0.45
CA HIS A 98 9.91 1.79 -0.13
C HIS A 98 9.91 3.32 -0.03
N VAL A 99 10.24 3.87 1.15
CA VAL A 99 10.33 5.31 1.39
C VAL A 99 11.39 5.97 0.51
N ASP A 100 12.60 5.39 0.46
CA ASP A 100 13.69 5.89 -0.38
C ASP A 100 13.29 5.88 -1.87
N SER A 101 12.57 4.84 -2.30
CA SER A 101 12.03 4.74 -3.65
C SER A 101 11.03 5.87 -3.97
N MET A 102 10.08 6.17 -3.08
CA MET A 102 9.14 7.28 -3.26
C MET A 102 9.86 8.63 -3.36
N ILE A 103 10.90 8.84 -2.55
CA ILE A 103 11.71 10.06 -2.60
C ILE A 103 12.42 10.20 -3.95
N ARG A 104 12.98 9.12 -4.50
CA ARG A 104 13.64 9.13 -5.82
C ARG A 104 12.66 9.49 -6.94
N ILE A 105 11.47 8.88 -6.94
CA ILE A 105 10.43 9.17 -7.94
C ILE A 105 9.98 10.63 -7.83
N ALA A 106 9.81 11.16 -6.61
CA ALA A 106 9.46 12.57 -6.38
C ALA A 106 10.56 13.56 -6.85
N GLN A 107 11.79 13.08 -7.05
CA GLN A 107 12.91 13.84 -7.61
C GLN A 107 13.06 13.65 -9.13
N GLY A 108 12.16 12.89 -9.76
CA GLY A 108 12.19 12.60 -11.20
C GLY A 108 13.14 11.47 -11.61
N GLN A 109 13.60 10.66 -10.67
CA GLN A 109 14.41 9.48 -10.97
C GLN A 109 13.48 8.30 -11.22
N ASP A 110 13.77 7.52 -12.27
CA ASP A 110 13.05 6.27 -12.51
C ASP A 110 13.46 5.20 -11.48
N ASP A 111 12.52 4.33 -11.14
CA ASP A 111 12.73 3.26 -10.18
C ASP A 111 12.17 1.95 -10.74
N ASP A 112 13.06 1.06 -11.18
CA ASP A 112 12.72 -0.24 -11.79
C ASP A 112 12.00 -1.22 -10.83
N ARG A 113 11.74 -0.79 -9.58
CA ARG A 113 11.06 -1.59 -8.56
C ARG A 113 9.57 -1.75 -8.80
N TYR A 114 8.96 -0.86 -9.58
CA TYR A 114 7.50 -0.81 -9.78
C TYR A 114 7.10 -1.05 -11.22
#